data_AF-A0AAE1ERJ6-F1
#
_entry.id   AF-A0AAE1ERJ6-F1
#
_cell.length_a   1.000
_cell.length_b   1.000
_cell.length_c   1.000
_cell.angle_alpha   90.00
_cell.angle_beta   90.00
_cell.angle_gamma   90.00
#
_symmetry.space_group_name_H-M   'P 1'
#
loop_
_entity.id
_entity.type
_entity.pdbx_description
1 polymer ?
#
loop_
_entity_poly.entity_id
_entity_poly.type
_entity_poly.pdbx_seq_one_letter_code
_entity_poly.pdbx_strand_id
1 'polypeptide(L)'
;MCVYMKGVVDRVSNNSCVLQVSEIIKTLNPKSTITFLDMAWEGFKRGRVYIRVSKDTTEARRFVGLCTGQPGSSFLNTRLNRVVNKGEQDECVFGGNYNFNDNRVYGTYTGVGRVSFKSDSEKSGEFCISTNGGYESFGDVIGQVESGLEVLKAAVQLRDITQVTVVDCGVVVPL
;
A
#
# COMPACT_ATOMS: atom_id res chain seq x y z
N MET A 1 -17.12 -13.56 -5.22
CA MET A 1 -15.90 -14.41 -5.15
C MET A 1 -14.76 -13.54 -5.67
N CYS A 2 -13.73 -13.27 -4.87
CA CYS A 2 -12.61 -12.41 -5.30
C CYS A 2 -11.41 -13.29 -5.67
N VAL A 3 -10.81 -13.06 -6.84
CA VAL A 3 -9.61 -13.80 -7.29
C VAL A 3 -8.36 -13.00 -6.93
N TYR A 4 -7.41 -13.65 -6.26
CA TYR A 4 -6.10 -13.09 -5.92
C TYR A 4 -5.08 -13.55 -6.97
N MET A 5 -4.35 -12.62 -7.58
CA MET A 5 -3.30 -12.93 -8.55
C MET A 5 -1.95 -12.88 -7.85
N LYS A 6 -1.30 -14.04 -7.73
CA LYS A 6 0.09 -14.16 -7.29
C LYS A 6 0.96 -14.42 -8.52
N GLY A 7 2.04 -13.68 -8.69
CA GLY A 7 3.06 -13.99 -9.69
C GLY A 7 3.90 -15.19 -9.25
N VAL A 8 3.37 -16.42 -9.37
CA VAL A 8 4.16 -17.66 -9.25
C VAL A 8 3.67 -18.66 -10.30
N VAL A 9 4.61 -19.11 -11.13
CA VAL A 9 4.45 -20.23 -12.07
C VAL A 9 4.48 -21.52 -11.25
N ASP A 10 3.35 -22.21 -11.06
CA ASP A 10 3.35 -23.67 -10.98
C ASP A 10 1.96 -24.35 -11.02
N ARG A 11 1.97 -25.49 -11.74
CA ARG A 11 0.98 -26.59 -11.92
C ARG A 11 -0.52 -26.26 -11.89
N VAL A 12 -1.03 -26.08 -13.11
CA VAL A 12 -2.44 -25.89 -13.52
C VAL A 12 -3.25 -27.17 -13.28
N SER A 13 -4.36 -27.07 -12.52
CA SER A 13 -5.42 -28.09 -12.49
C SER A 13 -6.33 -27.93 -13.72
N ASN A 14 -7.06 -28.97 -14.13
CA ASN A 14 -7.85 -28.96 -15.37
C ASN A 14 -8.96 -27.88 -15.47
N ASN A 15 -9.19 -27.08 -14.43
CA ASN A 15 -10.12 -25.94 -14.41
C ASN A 15 -9.46 -24.59 -14.02
N SER A 16 -8.15 -24.40 -14.22
CA SER A 16 -7.51 -23.08 -14.01
C SER A 16 -7.42 -22.25 -15.29
N CYS A 17 -7.93 -21.02 -15.22
CA CYS A 17 -7.72 -19.99 -16.24
C CYS A 17 -6.43 -19.24 -15.90
N VAL A 18 -5.47 -19.22 -16.84
CA VAL A 18 -4.24 -18.41 -16.72
C VAL A 18 -4.51 -17.09 -17.43
N LEU A 19 -4.63 -16.01 -16.66
CA LEU A 19 -4.73 -14.66 -17.17
C LEU A 19 -3.38 -13.97 -17.06
N GLN A 20 -3.00 -13.26 -18.12
CA GLN A 20 -1.83 -12.39 -18.08
C GLN A 20 -2.14 -11.19 -17.18
N VAL A 21 -1.27 -10.93 -16.20
CA VAL A 21 -1.40 -9.81 -15.25
C VAL A 21 -1.55 -8.48 -16.01
N SER A 22 -0.84 -8.32 -17.13
CA SER A 22 -0.94 -7.15 -17.99
C SER A 22 -2.35 -6.93 -18.57
N GLU A 23 -3.07 -8.00 -18.92
CA GLU A 23 -4.43 -7.91 -19.45
C GLU A 23 -5.43 -7.51 -18.37
N ILE A 24 -5.29 -8.05 -17.17
CA ILE A 24 -6.13 -7.66 -16.03
C ILE A 24 -5.91 -6.19 -15.67
N ILE A 25 -4.66 -5.74 -15.63
CA ILE A 25 -4.34 -4.35 -15.29
C ILE A 25 -4.96 -3.38 -16.30
N LYS A 26 -5.00 -3.73 -17.59
CA LYS A 26 -5.70 -2.92 -18.62
C LYS A 26 -7.21 -2.83 -18.36
N THR A 27 -7.81 -3.81 -17.71
CA THR A 27 -9.25 -3.81 -17.37
C THR A 27 -9.56 -3.07 -16.06
N LEU A 28 -8.55 -2.77 -15.24
CA LEU A 28 -8.77 -2.05 -13.99
C LEU A 28 -9.17 -0.60 -14.28
N ASN A 29 -10.25 -0.13 -13.65
CA ASN A 29 -10.58 1.29 -13.67
C ASN A 29 -9.62 2.05 -12.76
N PRO A 30 -8.71 2.90 -13.29
CA PRO A 30 -7.68 3.55 -12.49
C PRO A 30 -8.24 4.50 -11.42
N LYS A 31 -9.51 4.90 -11.53
CA LYS A 31 -10.19 5.76 -10.54
C LYS A 31 -10.89 4.99 -9.42
N SER A 32 -10.87 3.66 -9.47
CA SER A 32 -11.58 2.81 -8.52
C SER A 32 -10.87 1.47 -8.26
N THR A 33 -9.58 1.38 -8.56
CA THR A 33 -8.78 0.19 -8.27
C THR A 33 -8.66 0.02 -6.77
N ILE A 34 -8.92 -1.18 -6.27
CA ILE A 34 -8.67 -1.54 -4.87
C ILE A 34 -7.37 -2.33 -4.84
N THR A 35 -6.41 -1.90 -4.03
CA THR A 35 -5.22 -2.67 -3.68
C THR A 35 -5.34 -3.20 -2.26
N PHE A 36 -4.47 -4.15 -1.91
CA PHE A 36 -4.33 -4.61 -0.54
C PHE A 36 -2.85 -4.74 -0.14
N LEU A 37 -2.60 -4.58 1.16
CA LEU A 37 -1.33 -4.85 1.83
C LEU A 37 -1.60 -5.77 3.01
N ASP A 38 -0.95 -6.93 3.05
CA ASP A 38 -0.98 -7.82 4.20
C ASP A 38 0.24 -7.59 5.05
N MET A 39 0.01 -7.30 6.32
CA MET A 39 1.04 -6.94 7.27
C MET A 39 1.12 -7.98 8.37
N ALA A 40 2.34 -8.29 8.78
CA ALA A 40 2.61 -9.18 9.90
C ALA A 40 3.83 -8.70 10.69
N TRP A 41 3.85 -9.02 11.99
CA TRP A 41 4.96 -8.83 12.91
C TRP A 41 4.82 -9.84 14.06
N GLU A 42 5.83 -9.93 14.92
CA GLU A 42 5.84 -10.86 16.04
C GLU A 42 4.65 -10.63 16.98
N GLY A 43 3.97 -11.72 17.36
CA GLY A 43 2.80 -11.67 18.26
C GLY A 43 1.51 -11.15 17.62
N PHE A 44 1.51 -10.72 16.35
CA PHE A 44 0.32 -10.27 15.65
C PHE A 44 -0.04 -11.18 14.48
N LYS A 45 -1.29 -11.65 14.48
CA LYS A 45 -1.83 -12.42 13.37
C LYS A 45 -1.93 -11.52 12.13
N ARG A 46 -1.43 -11.99 10.99
CA ARG A 46 -1.52 -11.32 9.68
C ARG A 46 -2.84 -10.55 9.51
N GLY A 47 -2.74 -9.23 9.31
CA GLY A 47 -3.84 -8.32 9.04
C GLY A 47 -3.76 -7.76 7.63
N ARG A 48 -4.90 -7.38 7.05
CA ARG A 48 -4.98 -6.84 5.69
C ARG A 48 -5.53 -5.42 5.69
N VAL A 49 -4.88 -4.53 4.96
CA VAL A 49 -5.34 -3.18 4.66
C VAL A 49 -5.82 -3.13 3.22
N TYR A 50 -7.05 -2.70 2.99
CA TYR A 50 -7.59 -2.45 1.64
C TYR A 50 -7.56 -0.96 1.33
N ILE A 51 -7.03 -0.60 0.16
CA ILE A 51 -6.83 0.79 -0.24
C ILE A 51 -7.53 1.00 -1.58
N ARG A 52 -8.52 1.91 -1.62
CA ARG A 52 -9.08 2.40 -2.88
C ARG A 52 -8.20 3.51 -3.42
N VAL A 53 -7.59 3.25 -4.57
CA VAL A 53 -6.91 4.26 -5.37
C VAL A 53 -7.98 5.01 -6.17
N SER A 54 -8.04 6.32 -5.99
CA SER A 54 -9.14 7.17 -6.49
C SER A 54 -8.69 8.20 -7.53
N LYS A 55 -7.41 8.20 -7.90
CA LYS A 55 -6.86 9.10 -8.92
C LYS A 55 -6.14 8.31 -10.00
N ASP A 56 -6.22 8.81 -11.23
CA ASP A 56 -5.46 8.28 -12.36
C ASP A 56 -4.22 9.16 -12.63
N THR A 57 -3.27 9.13 -11.69
CA THR A 57 -1.97 9.82 -11.82
C THR A 57 -0.83 8.82 -11.99
N THR A 58 0.34 9.30 -12.39
CA THR A 58 1.56 8.50 -12.49
C THR A 58 1.89 7.83 -11.15
N GLU A 59 1.74 8.54 -10.04
CA GLU A 59 1.95 8.09 -8.66
C GLU A 59 0.99 6.95 -8.31
N ALA A 60 -0.29 7.13 -8.61
CA ALA A 60 -1.33 6.14 -8.34
C ALA A 60 -1.09 4.84 -9.14
N ARG A 61 -0.79 4.96 -10.44
CA ARG A 61 -0.45 3.80 -11.30
C ARG A 61 0.81 3.08 -10.80
N ARG A 62 1.80 3.84 -10.34
CA ARG A 62 3.04 3.28 -9.80
C ARG A 62 2.82 2.57 -8.46
N PHE A 63 2.01 3.13 -7.57
CA PHE A 63 1.59 2.46 -6.34
C PHE A 63 0.90 1.12 -6.65
N VAL A 64 -0.02 1.09 -7.62
CA VAL A 64 -0.65 -0.15 -8.10
C VAL A 64 0.40 -1.11 -8.66
N GLY A 65 1.33 -0.64 -9.49
CA GLY A 65 2.41 -1.45 -10.05
C GLY A 65 3.31 -2.08 -8.98
N LEU A 66 3.62 -1.36 -7.90
CA LEU A 66 4.38 -1.89 -6.76
C LEU A 66 3.57 -2.90 -5.94
N CYS A 67 2.24 -2.75 -5.85
CA CYS A 67 1.40 -3.77 -5.23
C CYS A 67 1.40 -5.07 -6.04
N THR A 68 1.45 -5.01 -7.38
CA THR A 68 1.41 -6.19 -8.26
C THR A 68 2.78 -6.77 -8.58
N GLY A 69 3.87 -6.01 -8.38
CA GLY A 69 5.21 -6.42 -8.77
C GLY A 69 5.50 -6.36 -10.27
N GLN A 70 4.59 -5.79 -11.07
CA GLN A 70 4.74 -5.71 -12.53
C GLN A 70 6.06 -5.05 -13.00
N PRO A 71 6.58 -3.99 -12.36
CA PRO A 71 7.85 -3.37 -12.76
C PRO A 71 9.10 -4.16 -12.33
N GLY A 72 8.96 -5.33 -11.72
CA GLY A 72 10.04 -6.10 -11.08
C GLY A 72 10.24 -5.73 -9.61
N SER A 73 9.97 -4.47 -9.22
CA SER A 73 9.92 -4.03 -7.82
C SER A 73 8.51 -4.23 -7.22
N SER A 74 8.43 -4.64 -5.95
CA SER A 74 7.15 -4.91 -5.27
C SER A 74 7.19 -4.61 -3.78
N PHE A 75 6.06 -4.19 -3.19
CA PHE A 75 5.93 -3.98 -1.73
C PHE A 75 6.12 -5.26 -0.92
N LEU A 76 6.05 -6.42 -1.56
CA LEU A 76 6.33 -7.69 -0.90
C LEU A 76 7.71 -7.66 -0.21
N ASN A 77 7.73 -8.08 1.06
CA ASN A 77 8.88 -8.09 1.95
C ASN A 77 9.45 -6.71 2.32
N THR A 78 8.75 -5.62 1.99
CA THR A 78 9.09 -4.30 2.55
C THR A 78 8.66 -4.18 3.99
N ARG A 79 9.32 -3.29 4.72
CA ARG A 79 8.95 -2.93 6.09
C ARG A 79 8.26 -1.57 6.11
N LEU A 80 7.49 -1.33 7.15
CA LEU A 80 7.16 0.03 7.53
C LEU A 80 8.42 0.73 8.03
N ASN A 81 8.56 2.02 7.72
CA ASN A 81 9.81 2.76 7.91
C ASN A 81 9.79 3.60 9.19
N ARG A 82 8.72 4.36 9.39
CA ARG A 82 8.58 5.31 10.52
C ARG A 82 7.13 5.70 10.75
N VAL A 83 6.86 6.22 11.94
CA VAL A 83 5.64 6.97 12.26
C VAL A 83 6.03 8.42 12.49
N VAL A 84 5.30 9.35 11.89
CA VAL A 84 5.41 10.79 12.17
C VAL A 84 4.18 11.21 12.98
N ASN A 85 4.36 12.16 13.91
CA ASN A 85 3.28 12.69 14.77
C ASN A 85 2.50 11.60 15.53
N LYS A 86 3.21 10.61 16.09
CA LYS A 86 2.59 9.50 16.82
C LYS A 86 1.72 10.02 17.97
N GLY A 87 0.44 9.63 17.99
CA GLY A 87 -0.57 10.03 18.97
C GLY A 87 -1.17 11.42 18.73
N GLU A 88 -0.59 12.20 17.82
CA GLU A 88 -0.95 13.58 17.57
C GLU A 88 -1.78 13.71 16.28
N GLN A 89 -2.24 14.94 16.02
CA GLN A 89 -2.84 15.29 14.73
C GLN A 89 -1.84 15.03 13.58
N ASP A 90 -2.36 14.61 12.43
CA ASP A 90 -1.57 14.30 11.23
C ASP A 90 -0.60 13.11 11.41
N GLU A 91 -0.93 12.18 12.31
CA GLU A 91 -0.21 10.91 12.46
C GLU A 91 -0.19 10.16 11.13
N CYS A 92 1.02 9.84 10.64
CA CYS A 92 1.20 9.06 9.43
C CYS A 92 2.20 7.93 9.61
N VAL A 93 1.83 6.77 9.07
CA VAL A 93 2.66 5.58 8.91
C VAL A 93 3.30 5.56 7.52
N PHE A 94 4.63 5.50 7.48
CA PHE A 94 5.40 5.41 6.26
C PHE A 94 5.82 3.97 5.96
N GLY A 95 5.81 3.60 4.68
CA GLY A 95 6.24 2.29 4.20
C GLY A 95 6.72 2.32 2.76
N GLY A 96 7.23 1.20 2.25
CA GLY A 96 7.57 1.05 0.83
C GLY A 96 8.91 1.67 0.42
N ASN A 97 9.74 2.10 1.37
CA ASN A 97 11.07 2.57 1.06
C ASN A 97 12.09 1.41 1.02
N TYR A 98 12.52 1.04 -0.18
CA TYR A 98 13.55 0.02 -0.44
C TYR A 98 14.98 0.57 -0.36
N ASN A 99 15.14 1.90 -0.45
CA ASN A 99 16.43 2.58 -0.52
C ASN A 99 16.58 3.43 0.75
N PHE A 100 17.11 2.81 1.79
CA PHE A 100 17.23 3.19 3.21
C PHE A 100 17.72 4.61 3.60
N ASN A 101 17.75 5.61 2.71
CA ASN A 101 18.52 6.84 2.93
C ASN A 101 17.76 8.18 2.81
N ASP A 102 16.42 8.21 2.74
CA ASP A 102 15.68 9.50 2.72
C ASP A 102 14.82 9.69 3.97
N ASN A 103 15.28 10.57 4.87
CA ASN A 103 14.59 10.95 6.11
C ASN A 103 13.71 12.21 5.96
N ARG A 104 13.38 12.63 4.74
CA ARG A 104 12.55 13.82 4.55
C ARG A 104 11.16 13.66 5.17
N VAL A 105 10.75 14.70 5.88
CA VAL A 105 9.41 14.85 6.45
C VAL A 105 8.49 15.37 5.36
N TYR A 106 7.31 14.79 5.27
CA TYR A 106 6.32 15.15 4.27
C TYR A 106 5.49 16.34 4.72
N GLY A 107 4.91 17.05 3.75
CA GLY A 107 3.80 17.96 4.01
C GLY A 107 2.62 17.21 4.63
N THR A 108 1.87 17.92 5.46
CA THR A 108 0.77 17.41 6.27
C THR A 108 -0.30 16.71 5.41
N TYR A 109 -0.83 15.56 5.83
CA TYR A 109 -1.83 14.79 5.07
C TYR A 109 -3.12 14.63 5.85
N THR A 110 -4.25 14.79 5.18
CA THR A 110 -5.50 15.12 5.87
C THR A 110 -6.54 14.05 5.68
N GLY A 111 -7.23 13.72 6.77
CA GLY A 111 -8.27 12.70 6.79
C GLY A 111 -7.70 11.33 7.14
N VAL A 112 -8.31 10.73 8.15
CA VAL A 112 -7.98 9.37 8.61
C VAL A 112 -8.09 8.40 7.44
N GLY A 113 -7.05 7.60 7.24
CA GLY A 113 -6.97 6.60 6.18
C GLY A 113 -6.60 7.13 4.81
N ARG A 114 -6.28 8.43 4.61
CA ARG A 114 -5.75 8.87 3.31
C ARG A 114 -4.40 8.24 3.01
N VAL A 115 -4.21 7.92 1.73
CA VAL A 115 -2.97 7.34 1.21
C VAL A 115 -2.32 8.33 0.25
N SER A 116 -1.07 8.65 0.52
CA SER A 116 -0.22 9.51 -0.32
C SER A 116 0.99 8.72 -0.79
N PHE A 117 1.51 9.07 -1.97
CA PHE A 117 2.61 8.33 -2.58
C PHE A 117 3.66 9.28 -3.15
N LYS A 118 4.94 8.98 -2.88
CA LYS A 118 6.08 9.80 -3.28
C LYS A 118 6.73 9.25 -4.54
N SER A 119 6.85 10.07 -5.57
CA SER A 119 7.51 9.72 -6.83
C SER A 119 8.64 10.67 -7.22
N ASP A 120 9.37 11.21 -6.25
CA ASP A 120 10.52 12.13 -6.48
C ASP A 120 11.66 11.47 -7.28
N SER A 121 11.69 10.14 -7.36
CA SER A 121 12.61 9.40 -8.24
C SER A 121 11.99 8.11 -8.74
N GLU A 122 12.48 7.59 -9.88
CA GLU A 122 12.15 6.24 -10.40
C GLU A 122 12.53 5.11 -9.42
N LYS A 123 13.20 5.42 -8.31
CA LYS A 123 13.61 4.47 -7.27
C LYS A 123 12.87 4.62 -5.93
N SER A 124 12.07 5.68 -5.75
CA SER A 124 11.26 5.85 -4.54
C SER A 124 9.88 5.21 -4.70
N GLY A 125 9.52 4.33 -3.76
CA GLY A 125 8.18 3.75 -3.64
C GLY A 125 7.52 4.08 -2.29
N GLU A 126 7.99 5.14 -1.62
CA GLU A 126 7.53 5.44 -0.26
C GLU A 126 6.08 5.96 -0.29
N PHE A 127 5.25 5.39 0.57
CA PHE A 127 3.87 5.80 0.78
C PHE A 127 3.68 6.26 2.23
N CYS A 128 2.63 7.04 2.42
CA CYS A 128 2.15 7.50 3.72
C CYS A 128 0.68 7.10 3.86
N ILE A 129 0.30 6.52 5.00
CA ILE A 129 -1.10 6.32 5.37
C ILE A 129 -1.37 7.04 6.68
N SER A 130 -2.30 8.01 6.63
CA SER A 130 -2.73 8.74 7.83
C SER A 130 -3.56 7.83 8.73
N THR A 131 -3.19 7.75 10.01
CA THR A 131 -3.91 6.97 11.04
C THR A 131 -4.68 7.85 12.03
N ASN A 132 -4.34 9.14 12.10
CA ASN A 132 -5.06 10.16 12.84
C ASN A 132 -5.38 11.38 11.97
N GLY A 133 -6.52 12.02 12.22
CA GLY A 133 -7.05 13.13 11.40
C GLY A 133 -6.19 14.38 11.45
N GLY A 134 -6.48 15.34 10.58
CA GLY A 134 -5.61 16.47 10.22
C GLY A 134 -6.36 17.69 9.68
N TYR A 135 -5.73 18.88 9.70
CA TYR A 135 -6.26 20.09 9.04
C TYR A 135 -5.90 20.11 7.56
N GLU A 136 -6.83 20.55 6.69
CA GLU A 136 -6.73 20.57 5.22
C GLU A 136 -5.34 20.94 4.66
N SER A 137 -4.82 20.13 3.73
CA SER A 137 -3.51 20.28 3.10
C SER A 137 -3.50 19.68 1.70
N PHE A 138 -2.62 20.22 0.86
CA PHE A 138 -2.51 20.06 -0.60
C PHE A 138 -1.60 18.90 -1.02
N GLY A 139 -1.52 17.82 -0.25
CA GLY A 139 -0.70 16.66 -0.62
C GLY A 139 -1.28 15.86 -1.79
N ASP A 140 -0.41 15.19 -2.56
CA ASP A 140 -0.77 14.24 -3.61
C ASP A 140 -1.37 12.94 -3.03
N VAL A 141 -2.56 13.06 -2.46
CA VAL A 141 -3.38 11.93 -2.01
C VAL A 141 -3.77 11.11 -3.23
N ILE A 142 -3.36 9.85 -3.30
CA ILE A 142 -3.69 8.94 -4.40
C ILE A 142 -4.94 8.09 -4.10
N GLY A 143 -5.32 7.97 -2.83
CA GLY A 143 -6.41 7.10 -2.42
C GLY A 143 -6.76 7.18 -0.94
N GLN A 144 -7.51 6.17 -0.49
CA GLN A 144 -7.96 6.04 0.90
C GLN A 144 -8.08 4.58 1.31
N VAL A 145 -7.84 4.29 2.59
CA VAL A 145 -8.10 2.99 3.21
C VAL A 145 -9.62 2.79 3.30
N GLU A 146 -10.11 1.67 2.78
CA GLU A 146 -11.52 1.26 2.88
C GLU A 146 -11.78 0.39 4.11
N SER A 147 -10.80 -0.43 4.47
CA SER A 147 -10.86 -1.33 5.64
C SER A 147 -9.45 -1.76 6.04
N GLY A 148 -9.30 -2.25 7.28
CA GLY A 148 -8.01 -2.67 7.80
C GLY A 148 -7.18 -1.55 8.44
N LEU A 149 -7.75 -0.36 8.64
CA LEU A 149 -7.02 0.75 9.25
C LEU A 149 -6.55 0.43 10.69
N GLU A 150 -7.31 -0.40 11.40
CA GLU A 150 -6.96 -0.92 12.72
C GLU A 150 -5.64 -1.71 12.74
N VAL A 151 -5.26 -2.34 11.62
CA VAL A 151 -3.97 -3.02 11.48
C VAL A 151 -2.83 -2.01 11.59
N LEU A 152 -2.97 -0.86 10.91
CA LEU A 152 -2.00 0.24 10.98
C LEU A 152 -2.00 0.90 12.36
N LYS A 153 -3.17 1.12 12.96
CA LYS A 153 -3.26 1.67 14.32
C LYS A 153 -2.61 0.75 15.36
N ALA A 154 -2.73 -0.57 15.21
CA ALA A 154 -2.05 -1.54 16.05
C ALA A 154 -0.53 -1.50 15.83
N ALA A 155 -0.08 -1.44 14.57
CA ALA A 155 1.33 -1.30 14.23
C ALA A 155 1.97 -0.03 14.83
N VAL A 156 1.25 1.08 14.84
CA VAL A 156 1.70 2.35 15.45
C VAL A 156 2.02 2.18 16.94
N GLN A 157 1.32 1.29 17.66
CA GLN A 157 1.56 1.07 19.09
C GLN A 157 2.89 0.36 19.38
N LEU A 158 3.53 -0.24 18.38
CA LEU A 158 4.83 -0.88 18.55
C LEU A 158 5.88 0.14 18.98
N ARG A 159 6.87 -0.35 19.74
CA ARG A 159 8.07 0.42 20.09
C ARG A 159 8.93 0.68 18.85
N ASP A 160 8.98 -0.29 17.95
CA ASP A 160 9.71 -0.24 16.69
C ASP A 160 8.79 -0.70 15.55
N ILE A 161 8.33 0.26 14.74
CA ILE A 161 7.43 -0.04 13.62
C ILE A 161 8.13 -0.79 12.48
N THR A 162 9.46 -0.79 12.43
CA THR A 162 10.22 -1.48 11.37
C THR A 162 10.14 -2.99 11.46
N GLN A 163 9.56 -3.52 12.54
CA GLN A 163 9.22 -4.94 12.68
C GLN A 163 8.04 -5.35 11.79
N VAL A 164 7.21 -4.40 11.37
CA VAL A 164 6.05 -4.67 10.51
C VAL A 164 6.50 -4.87 9.08
N THR A 165 6.19 -6.05 8.54
CA THR A 165 6.55 -6.45 7.17
C THR A 165 5.29 -6.62 6.34
N VAL A 166 5.31 -6.13 5.10
CA VAL A 166 4.33 -6.46 4.07
C VAL A 166 4.62 -7.87 3.57
N VAL A 167 3.84 -8.84 4.01
CA VAL A 167 4.01 -10.27 3.68
C VAL A 167 3.23 -10.71 2.44
N ASP A 168 2.31 -9.87 1.96
CA ASP A 168 1.60 -10.06 0.70
C ASP A 168 1.02 -8.71 0.23
N CYS A 169 0.82 -8.54 -1.06
CA CYS A 169 0.20 -7.35 -1.63
C CYS A 169 -0.35 -7.61 -3.03
N GLY A 170 -1.29 -6.79 -3.47
CA GLY A 170 -1.85 -6.93 -4.80
C GLY A 170 -3.03 -6.01 -5.10
N VAL A 171 -3.73 -6.33 -6.18
CA VAL A 171 -4.98 -5.68 -6.62
C VAL A 171 -6.16 -6.63 -6.41
N VAL A 172 -7.32 -6.08 -6.12
CA VAL A 172 -8.59 -6.80 -6.08
C VAL A 172 -9.28 -6.63 -7.43
N VAL A 173 -9.57 -7.76 -8.08
CA VAL A 173 -10.29 -7.78 -9.36
C VAL A 173 -11.78 -8.02 -9.06
N PRO A 174 -12.68 -7.07 -9.40
CA PRO A 174 -14.11 -7.34 -9.36
C PRO A 174 -14.46 -8.34 -10.47
N LEU A 175 -15.20 -9.40 -10.12
CA LEU A 175 -15.77 -10.35 -11.07
C LEU A 175 -17.17 -9.90 -11.50
#